data_AF-A0A7V9MU97-F1
#
_entry.id   AF-A0A7V9MU97-F1
#
_cell.length_a   1.000
_cell.length_b   1.000
_cell.length_c   1.000
_cell.angle_alpha   90.00
_cell.angle_beta   90.00
_cell.angle_gamma   90.00
#
_symmetry.space_group_name_H-M   'P 1'
#
loop_
_entity.id
_entity.type
_entity.pdbx_description
1 polymer ?
#
loop_
_entity_poly.entity_id
_entity_poly.type
_entity_poly.pdbx_seq_one_letter_code
_entity_poly.pdbx_strand_id
1 'polypeptide(L)' 'MSQFPHSTVKIIDVKACGETKVCITMELVVDVHRLAEVSSTLLHVAAKGAANEKKK' A
#
# COMPACT_ATOMS: atom_id res chain seq x y z
N MET A 1 8.57 11.32 -25.37
CA MET A 1 7.77 11.57 -24.15
C MET A 1 7.87 10.31 -23.30
N SER A 2 8.44 10.40 -22.10
CA SER A 2 8.81 9.23 -21.30
C SER A 2 7.58 8.56 -20.70
N GLN A 3 7.21 7.39 -21.21
CA GLN A 3 6.13 6.56 -20.68
C GLN A 3 6.64 5.75 -19.49
N PHE A 4 6.94 6.42 -18.38
CA PHE A 4 7.04 5.72 -17.09
C PHE A 4 5.61 5.41 -16.62
N PRO A 5 5.30 4.17 -16.22
CA PRO A 5 3.97 3.84 -15.71
C PRO A 5 3.65 4.74 -14.51
N HIS A 6 2.41 5.27 -14.49
CA HIS A 6 1.94 6.25 -13.50
C HIS A 6 2.13 5.82 -12.04
N SER A 7 2.22 4.52 -11.80
CA SER A 7 2.66 3.93 -10.54
C SER A 7 3.18 2.52 -10.81
N THR A 8 4.22 2.11 -10.07
CA THR A 8 4.72 0.73 -10.08
C THR A 8 4.65 0.18 -8.67
N VAL A 9 4.00 -0.97 -8.52
CA VAL A 9 3.93 -1.70 -7.24
C VAL A 9 4.85 -2.91 -7.34
N LYS A 10 5.78 -3.02 -6.39
CA LYS A 10 6.67 -4.18 -6.27
C LYS A 10 6.44 -4.83 -4.91
N ILE A 11 6.16 -6.13 -4.91
CA ILE A 11 6.13 -6.92 -3.67
C ILE A 11 7.60 -7.18 -3.29
N ILE A 12 7.97 -6.76 -2.08
CA ILE A 12 9.35 -6.90 -1.58
C ILE A 12 9.48 -8.00 -0.52
N ASP A 13 8.40 -8.33 0.17
CA ASP A 13 8.39 -9.41 1.15
C ASP A 13 6.98 -10.00 1.31
N VAL A 14 6.91 -11.29 1.61
CA VAL A 14 5.67 -12.00 1.96
C VAL A 14 5.98 -12.93 3.12
N LYS A 15 5.32 -12.71 4.25
CA LYS A 15 5.49 -13.51 5.47
C LYS A 15 4.16 -13.95 6.06
N ALA A 16 4.14 -15.07 6.76
CA ALA A 16 2.96 -15.49 7.51
C ALA A 16 2.68 -14.52 8.67
N CYS A 17 1.41 -14.17 8.86
CA CYS A 17 0.91 -13.28 9.91
C CYS A 17 -0.32 -13.86 10.61
N GLY A 18 -0.31 -15.18 10.80
CA GLY A 18 -1.38 -15.98 11.38
C GLY A 18 -1.58 -17.28 10.63
N GLU A 19 -2.37 -18.19 11.17
CA GLU A 19 -2.60 -19.52 10.59
C GLU A 19 -3.21 -19.48 9.19
N THR A 20 -3.97 -18.42 8.87
CA THR A 20 -4.67 -18.25 7.59
C THR A 20 -4.37 -16.91 6.92
N LYS A 21 -3.34 -16.18 7.38
CA LYS A 21 -3.05 -14.81 6.92
C LYS A 21 -1.60 -14.63 6.54
N VAL A 22 -1.37 -13.80 5.52
CA VAL A 22 -0.04 -13.35 5.10
C VAL A 22 0.05 -11.83 5.19
N CYS A 23 1.19 -11.34 5.66
CA CYS A 23 1.59 -9.94 5.52
C CYS A 23 2.42 -9.79 4.26
N ILE A 24 2.03 -8.84 3.43
CA ILE A 24 2.75 -8.48 2.20
C ILE A 24 3.36 -7.10 2.42
N THR A 25 4.67 -6.98 2.26
CA THR A 25 5.35 -5.69 2.21
C THR A 25 5.53 -5.29 0.76
N MET A 26 5.13 -4.07 0.43
CA MET A 26 5.14 -3.55 -0.93
C MET A 26 5.94 -2.24 -0.99
N GLU A 27 6.68 -2.07 -2.07
CA GLU A 27 7.31 -0.83 -2.47
C GLU A 27 6.47 -0.21 -3.61
N LEU A 28 6.09 1.05 -3.45
CA LEU A 28 5.30 1.78 -4.42
C LEU A 28 6.13 2.95 -4.96
N VAL A 29 6.43 2.90 -6.25
CA VAL A 29 7.09 3.99 -6.97
C VAL A 29 6.02 4.81 -7.68
N VAL A 30 5.92 6.10 -7.34
CA VAL A 30 4.94 7.03 -7.89
C VAL A 30 5.60 8.33 -8.33
N ASP A 31 5.00 8.97 -9.34
CA ASP A 31 5.37 10.33 -9.74
C ASP A 31 5.14 11.30 -8.57
N VAL A 32 6.15 12.14 -8.29
CA VAL A 32 6.15 13.11 -7.19
C VAL A 32 4.96 14.08 -7.31
N HIS A 33 4.57 14.46 -8.52
CA HIS A 33 3.42 15.36 -8.74
C HIS A 33 2.09 14.73 -8.37
N ARG A 34 2.01 13.39 -8.27
CA ARG A 34 0.83 12.63 -7.88
C ARG A 34 0.93 12.01 -6.49
N LEU A 35 2.05 12.18 -5.80
CA LEU A 35 2.27 11.64 -4.46
C LEU A 35 1.19 12.09 -3.47
N ALA A 36 0.72 13.34 -3.55
CA ALA A 36 -0.32 13.87 -2.67
C ALA A 36 -1.66 13.13 -2.83
N GLU A 37 -2.04 12.76 -4.06
CA GLU A 37 -3.28 12.05 -4.36
C GLU A 37 -3.22 10.59 -3.87
N VAL A 38 -2.07 9.95 -4.11
CA VAL A 38 -1.85 8.55 -3.76
C VAL A 38 -1.68 8.37 -2.24
N SER A 39 -0.93 9.27 -1.59
CA SER A 39 -0.71 9.22 -0.13
C SER A 39 -1.99 9.40 0.67
N SER A 40 -2.89 10.33 0.26
CA SER A 40 -4.20 10.51 0.89
C SER A 40 -5.05 9.24 0.84
N THR A 41 -5.04 8.55 -0.30
CA THR A 41 -5.76 7.30 -0.52
C THR A 41 -5.18 6.17 0.35
N LEU A 42 -3.86 6.03 0.39
CA LEU A 42 -3.17 5.02 1.21
C LEU A 42 -3.40 5.24 2.71
N LEU A 43 -3.36 6.49 3.18
CA LEU A 43 -3.67 6.86 4.56
C LEU A 43 -5.11 6.50 4.93
N HIS A 44 -6.06 6.76 4.04
CA HIS A 44 -7.46 6.38 4.27
C HIS A 44 -7.65 4.87 4.37
N VAL A 45 -7.00 4.10 3.50
CA VAL A 45 -7.08 2.63 3.53
C VAL A 45 -6.40 2.07 4.79
N ALA A 46 -5.23 2.59 5.16
CA ALA A 46 -4.54 2.22 6.40
C ALA A 46 -5.36 2.55 7.65
N ALA A 47 -5.97 3.75 7.71
CA ALA A 47 -6.82 4.16 8.81
C ALA A 47 -8.09 3.29 8.92
N LYS A 48 -8.72 2.93 7.80
CA LYS A 48 -9.84 1.99 7.77
C LYS A 48 -9.44 0.58 8.21
N GLY A 49 -8.26 0.11 7.79
CA GLY A 49 -7.69 -1.16 8.24
C GLY A 49 -7.48 -1.19 9.75
N ALA A 50 -6.84 -0.15 10.30
CA ALA A 50 -6.58 -0.02 11.74
C ALA A 50 -7.87 0.12 12.58
N ALA A 51 -8.90 0.79 12.05
CA ALA A 51 -10.19 0.91 12.72
C ALA A 51 -10.95 -0.44 12.78
N ASN A 52 -10.73 -1.33 11.81
CA ASN A 52 -11.31 -2.67 11.81
C ASN A 52 -10.57 -3.63 12.74
N GLU A 53 -9.26 -3.47 12.95
CA GLU A 53 -8.53 -4.25 13.96
C GLU A 53 -8.94 -3.92 15.40
N LYS A 54 -9.28 -2.65 15.69
CA LYS A 54 -9.75 -2.25 17.04
C LYS A 54 -11.15 -2.76 17.43
N LYS A 55 -11.94 -3.27 16.48
CA LYS A 55 -13.31 -3.76 16.71
C LYS A 55 -13.41 -5.29 16.81
N LYS A 56 -12.29 -6.00 16.71
CA LYS A 56 -12.23 -7.47 16.79
C LYS A 56 -11.63 -7.92 18.12
#